data_AF-A0A2V5M4N9-F1
#
_entry.id   AF-A0A2V5M4N9-F1
#
_cell.length_a   1.000
_cell.length_b   1.000
_cell.length_c   1.000
_cell.angle_alpha   90.00
_cell.angle_beta   90.00
_cell.angle_gamma   90.00
#
_symmetry.space_group_name_H-M   'P 1'
#
loop_
_entity.id
_entity.type
_entity.pdbx_description
1 polymer ?
#
loop_
_entity_poly.entity_id
_entity_poly.type
_entity_poly.pdbx_seq_one_letter_code
_entity_poly.pdbx_strand_id
1 'polypeptide(L)'
;MQSVKTRLFGFLFPLSTDTWLAVLRVGLGLQVTIYSLSLRSDWISLLSGTARKVAEALLSLESHFVPRLGWFVASAAQLGIHEEAVLFLAWACLLAVGCGLVVGVASRFLAIAAWFLHLCAAKSGSFVSYGMDNFLTIGLFYLMLSPLPDRYSLDWR
;
A
#
# COMPACT_ATOMS: atom_id res chain seq x y z
N MET A 1 15.77 34.32 6.92
CA MET A 1 14.58 33.44 7.11
C MET A 1 14.54 32.49 5.93
N GLN A 2 14.89 31.22 6.11
CA GLN A 2 14.76 30.24 5.02
C GLN A 2 13.27 30.04 4.70
N SER A 3 12.92 30.15 3.42
CA SER A 3 11.55 29.97 2.94
C SER A 3 11.04 28.58 3.30
N VAL A 4 9.76 28.47 3.70
CA VAL A 4 9.09 27.19 4.01
C VAL A 4 9.28 26.16 2.89
N LYS A 5 9.37 26.63 1.64
CA LYS A 5 9.70 25.81 0.47
C LYS A 5 11.03 25.08 0.62
N THR A 6 12.08 25.76 1.08
CA THR A 6 13.43 25.19 1.23
C THR A 6 13.47 24.14 2.33
N ARG A 7 12.68 24.33 3.41
CA ARG A 7 12.53 23.35 4.48
C ARG A 7 11.77 22.11 4.02
N LEU A 8 10.65 22.29 3.31
CA LEU A 8 9.89 21.19 2.73
C LEU A 8 10.72 20.40 1.70
N PHE A 9 11.51 21.10 0.88
CA PHE A 9 12.37 20.44 -0.10
C PHE A 9 13.50 19.65 0.56
N GLY A 10 14.20 20.22 1.55
CA GLY A 10 15.25 19.50 2.28
C GLY A 10 14.71 18.33 3.12
N PHE A 11 13.47 18.44 3.57
CA PHE A 11 12.75 17.39 4.30
C PHE A 11 12.30 16.24 3.38
N LEU A 12 11.78 16.54 2.20
CA LEU A 12 11.36 15.52 1.23
C LEU A 12 12.55 14.91 0.47
N PHE A 13 13.64 15.68 0.28
CA PHE A 13 14.80 15.33 -0.54
C PHE A 13 16.13 15.68 0.17
N PRO A 14 16.68 14.76 1.00
CA PRO A 14 18.02 14.92 1.56
C PRO A 14 19.11 14.92 0.47
N LEU A 15 20.15 15.72 0.66
CA LEU A 15 21.22 16.01 -0.31
C LEU A 15 22.30 14.91 -0.48
N SER A 16 22.08 13.71 0.05
CA SER A 16 22.95 12.53 -0.17
C SER A 16 22.49 11.71 -1.37
N THR A 17 23.34 10.80 -1.87
CA THR A 17 23.20 9.92 -3.05
C THR A 17 21.84 9.20 -3.23
N ASP A 18 20.97 9.25 -2.21
CA ASP A 18 19.65 8.61 -2.13
C ASP A 18 18.48 9.48 -2.62
N THR A 19 18.74 10.65 -3.23
CA THR A 19 17.68 11.57 -3.69
C THR A 19 16.66 10.88 -4.61
N TRP A 20 17.10 10.00 -5.51
CA TRP A 20 16.20 9.25 -6.41
C TRP A 20 15.32 8.25 -5.66
N LEU A 21 15.84 7.60 -4.61
CA LEU A 21 15.05 6.71 -3.75
C LEU A 21 14.02 7.50 -2.94
N ALA A 22 14.39 8.70 -2.47
CA ALA A 22 13.45 9.60 -1.80
C ALA A 22 12.31 10.05 -2.73
N VAL A 23 12.63 10.41 -3.99
CA VAL A 23 11.63 10.71 -5.03
C VAL A 23 10.72 9.51 -5.29
N LEU A 24 11.30 8.32 -5.47
CA LEU A 24 10.54 7.09 -5.71
C LEU A 24 9.59 6.79 -4.53
N ARG A 25 10.10 6.88 -3.30
CA ARG A 25 9.31 6.68 -2.07
C ARG A 25 8.14 7.64 -2.01
N VAL A 26 8.39 8.94 -2.15
CA VAL A 26 7.35 9.97 -2.05
C VAL A 26 6.34 9.82 -3.19
N GLY A 27 6.80 9.55 -4.42
CA GLY A 27 5.94 9.33 -5.57
C GLY A 27 5.04 8.11 -5.41
N LEU A 28 5.59 6.97 -5.00
CA LEU A 28 4.81 5.75 -4.75
C LEU A 28 3.89 5.89 -3.54
N GLY A 29 4.34 6.52 -2.45
CA GLY A 29 3.51 6.81 -1.28
C GLY A 29 2.31 7.70 -1.63
N LEU A 30 2.54 8.72 -2.46
CA LEU A 30 1.49 9.59 -2.98
C LEU A 30 0.53 8.81 -3.89
N GLN A 31 1.05 7.95 -4.77
CA GLN A 31 0.24 7.09 -5.63
C GLN A 31 -0.64 6.13 -4.82
N VAL A 32 -0.11 5.47 -3.79
CA VAL A 32 -0.89 4.61 -2.87
C VAL A 32 -1.96 5.42 -2.14
N THR A 33 -1.61 6.63 -1.68
CA THR A 33 -2.56 7.52 -0.98
C THR A 33 -3.71 7.90 -1.91
N ILE A 34 -3.42 8.36 -3.14
CA ILE A 34 -4.43 8.73 -4.13
C ILE A 34 -5.27 7.52 -4.54
N TYR A 35 -4.64 6.35 -4.74
CA TYR A 35 -5.32 5.10 -5.04
C TYR A 35 -6.35 4.76 -3.94
N SER A 36 -5.93 4.78 -2.68
CA SER A 36 -6.81 4.46 -1.55
C SER A 36 -7.93 5.49 -1.39
N LEU A 37 -7.67 6.79 -1.61
CA LEU A 37 -8.70 7.83 -1.55
C LEU A 37 -9.71 7.70 -2.69
N SER A 38 -9.25 7.41 -3.90
CA SER A 38 -10.10 7.24 -5.09
C SER A 38 -11.04 6.04 -4.92
N LEU A 39 -10.57 4.95 -4.32
CA LEU A 39 -11.37 3.75 -4.10
C LEU A 39 -12.21 3.80 -2.83
N ARG A 40 -12.15 4.85 -2.01
CA ARG A 40 -12.82 4.90 -0.70
C ARG A 40 -14.32 4.60 -0.77
N SER A 41 -15.04 5.15 -1.74
CA SER A 41 -16.49 4.95 -1.88
C SER A 41 -16.85 3.54 -2.31
N ASP A 42 -16.02 2.96 -3.18
CA ASP A 42 -16.35 1.73 -3.90
C ASP A 42 -15.67 0.50 -3.29
N TRP A 43 -14.71 0.70 -2.37
CA TRP A 43 -13.89 -0.35 -1.78
C TRP A 43 -14.70 -1.54 -1.25
N ILE A 44 -15.69 -1.25 -0.40
CA ILE A 44 -16.54 -2.28 0.19
C ILE A 44 -17.40 -2.92 -0.89
N SER A 45 -17.97 -2.14 -1.81
CA SER A 45 -18.81 -2.68 -2.89
C SER A 45 -18.05 -3.59 -3.85
N LEU A 46 -16.79 -3.29 -4.14
CA LEU A 46 -15.95 -4.04 -5.07
C LEU A 46 -15.37 -5.31 -4.44
N LEU A 47 -15.09 -5.28 -3.13
CA LEU A 47 -14.38 -6.35 -2.43
C LEU A 47 -15.25 -7.15 -1.46
N SER A 48 -16.52 -6.78 -1.27
CA SER A 48 -17.45 -7.60 -0.48
C SER A 48 -18.11 -8.69 -1.32
N GLY A 49 -18.46 -9.78 -0.64
CA GLY A 49 -19.40 -10.77 -1.18
C GLY A 49 -18.82 -11.70 -2.24
N THR A 50 -19.64 -12.04 -3.23
CA THR A 50 -19.38 -13.13 -4.18
C THR A 50 -18.34 -12.78 -5.24
N ALA A 51 -18.28 -11.53 -5.70
CA ALA A 51 -17.32 -11.10 -6.73
C ALA A 51 -15.87 -11.33 -6.29
N ARG A 52 -15.51 -10.92 -5.08
CA ARG A 52 -14.20 -11.21 -4.46
C ARG A 52 -13.96 -12.70 -4.33
N LYS A 53 -14.94 -13.47 -3.82
CA LYS A 53 -14.79 -14.92 -3.63
C LYS A 53 -14.53 -15.65 -4.94
N VAL A 54 -15.20 -15.26 -6.03
CA VAL A 54 -14.98 -15.84 -7.36
C VAL A 54 -13.59 -15.47 -7.89
N ALA A 55 -13.18 -14.20 -7.78
CA ALA A 55 -11.85 -13.76 -8.19
C ALA A 55 -10.73 -14.49 -7.41
N GLU A 56 -10.88 -14.61 -6.09
CA GLU A 56 -9.94 -15.34 -5.24
C GLU A 56 -9.94 -16.85 -5.50
N ALA A 57 -11.10 -17.45 -5.82
CA ALA A 57 -11.22 -18.86 -6.16
C ALA A 57 -10.49 -19.19 -7.47
N LEU A 58 -10.67 -18.36 -8.50
CA LEU A 58 -9.94 -18.46 -9.77
C LEU A 58 -8.42 -18.34 -9.54
N LEU A 59 -8.00 -17.39 -8.69
CA LEU A 59 -6.59 -17.26 -8.33
C LEU A 59 -6.03 -18.47 -7.56
N SER A 60 -6.80 -19.13 -6.69
CA SER A 60 -6.33 -20.37 -6.03
C SER A 60 -6.08 -21.51 -7.00
N LEU A 61 -6.79 -21.54 -8.14
CA LEU A 61 -6.59 -22.59 -9.13
C LEU A 61 -5.23 -22.43 -9.84
N GLU A 62 -4.75 -21.20 -10.00
CA GLU A 62 -3.41 -20.94 -10.53
C GLU A 62 -2.32 -21.12 -9.47
N SER A 63 -2.51 -20.56 -8.27
CA SER A 63 -1.53 -20.67 -7.18
C SER A 63 -2.15 -20.40 -5.81
N HIS A 64 -2.00 -21.37 -4.91
CA HIS A 64 -2.52 -21.27 -3.54
C HIS A 64 -1.82 -20.17 -2.71
N PHE A 65 -0.54 -19.89 -3.00
CA PHE A 65 0.31 -19.02 -2.18
C PHE A 65 0.17 -17.52 -2.50
N VAL A 66 -0.73 -17.13 -3.40
CA VAL A 66 -0.96 -15.72 -3.71
C VAL A 66 -1.67 -15.05 -2.52
N PRO A 67 -1.11 -13.95 -1.97
CA PRO A 67 -1.71 -13.26 -0.84
C PRO A 67 -3.04 -12.60 -1.26
N ARG A 68 -4.08 -12.82 -0.45
CA ARG A 68 -5.48 -12.46 -0.77
C ARG A 68 -6.16 -11.80 0.41
N LEU A 69 -7.11 -10.91 0.14
CA LEU A 69 -7.93 -10.28 1.18
C LEU A 69 -8.77 -11.32 1.94
N GLY A 70 -9.14 -12.42 1.28
CA GLY A 70 -9.81 -13.56 1.89
C GLY A 70 -9.07 -14.19 3.07
N TRP A 71 -7.74 -14.10 3.14
CA TRP A 71 -7.00 -14.58 4.31
C TRP A 71 -7.31 -13.76 5.56
N PHE A 72 -7.43 -12.44 5.40
CA PHE A 72 -7.83 -11.55 6.49
C PHE A 72 -9.29 -11.75 6.87
N VAL A 73 -10.18 -11.85 5.88
CA VAL A 73 -11.61 -12.09 6.13
C VAL A 73 -11.84 -13.43 6.81
N ALA A 74 -11.17 -14.51 6.37
CA ALA A 74 -11.30 -15.83 6.99
C ALA A 74 -10.77 -15.85 8.43
N SER A 75 -9.62 -15.22 8.68
CA SER A 75 -9.05 -15.12 10.03
C SER A 75 -9.94 -14.29 10.97
N ALA A 76 -10.51 -13.20 10.46
CA ALA A 76 -11.40 -12.33 11.22
C ALA A 76 -12.78 -12.96 11.45
N ALA A 77 -13.26 -13.79 10.52
CA ALA A 77 -14.50 -14.55 10.69
C ALA A 77 -14.40 -15.56 11.86
N GLN A 78 -13.22 -16.15 12.10
CA GLN A 78 -12.99 -17.00 13.28
C GLN A 78 -13.12 -16.22 14.60
N LEU A 79 -12.90 -14.90 14.56
CA LEU A 79 -13.05 -13.99 15.69
C LEU A 79 -14.45 -13.34 15.76
N GLY A 80 -15.37 -13.71 14.87
CA GLY A 80 -16.73 -13.16 14.81
C GLY A 80 -16.81 -11.73 14.26
N ILE A 81 -15.76 -11.24 13.59
CA ILE A 81 -15.72 -9.89 13.02
C ILE A 81 -16.42 -9.89 11.65
N HIS A 82 -17.28 -8.88 11.42
CA HIS A 82 -17.95 -8.69 10.14
C HIS A 82 -16.96 -8.38 9.00
N GLU A 83 -17.18 -8.97 7.83
CA GLU A 83 -16.35 -8.80 6.63
C GLU A 83 -16.12 -7.33 6.26
N GLU A 84 -17.17 -6.51 6.34
CA GLU A 84 -17.11 -5.07 6.03
C GLU A 84 -16.10 -4.32 6.92
N ALA A 85 -16.05 -4.66 8.21
CA ALA A 85 -15.11 -4.04 9.15
C ALA A 85 -13.65 -4.40 8.80
N VAL A 86 -13.41 -5.63 8.34
CA VAL A 86 -12.08 -6.09 7.91
C VAL A 86 -11.64 -5.36 6.64
N LEU A 87 -12.55 -5.25 5.67
CA LEU A 87 -12.28 -4.53 4.42
C LEU A 87 -12.02 -3.05 4.69
N PHE A 88 -12.83 -2.42 5.55
CA PHE A 88 -12.62 -1.04 5.97
C PHE A 88 -11.27 -0.86 6.67
N LEU A 89 -10.90 -1.78 7.56
CA LEU A 89 -9.60 -1.74 8.24
C LEU A 89 -8.44 -1.91 7.26
N ALA A 90 -8.58 -2.80 6.27
CA ALA A 90 -7.57 -2.98 5.22
C ALA A 90 -7.38 -1.70 4.39
N TRP A 91 -8.48 -1.02 4.02
CA TRP A 91 -8.45 0.28 3.35
C TRP A 91 -7.78 1.35 4.22
N ALA A 92 -8.17 1.45 5.49
CA ALA A 92 -7.60 2.43 6.42
C ALA A 92 -6.11 2.21 6.63
N CYS A 93 -5.68 0.95 6.73
CA CYS A 93 -4.27 0.58 6.80
C CYS A 93 -3.52 0.97 5.52
N LEU A 94 -4.10 0.70 4.33
CA LEU A 94 -3.51 1.07 3.05
C LEU A 94 -3.30 2.59 2.92
N LEU A 95 -4.29 3.38 3.36
CA LEU A 95 -4.18 4.83 3.40
C LEU A 95 -3.09 5.29 4.38
N ALA A 96 -3.06 4.70 5.59
CA ALA A 96 -2.09 5.04 6.62
C ALA A 96 -0.65 4.74 6.19
N VAL A 97 -0.39 3.58 5.57
CA VAL A 97 0.93 3.23 5.05
C VAL A 97 1.33 4.11 3.87
N GLY A 98 0.38 4.51 3.00
CA GLY A 98 0.61 5.46 1.91
C GLY A 98 1.04 6.83 2.43
N CYS A 99 0.30 7.39 3.39
CA CYS A 99 0.67 8.65 4.04
C CYS A 99 2.01 8.53 4.79
N GLY A 100 2.22 7.43 5.52
CA GLY A 100 3.47 7.21 6.23
C GLY A 100 4.66 7.06 5.28
N LEU A 101 4.49 6.49 4.09
CA LEU A 101 5.51 6.46 3.04
C LEU A 101 5.85 7.84 2.50
N VAL A 102 4.89 8.77 2.38
CA VAL A 102 5.17 10.17 2.00
C VAL A 102 5.95 10.88 3.09
N VAL A 103 5.54 10.70 4.35
CA VAL A 103 6.17 11.32 5.53
C VAL A 103 7.56 10.75 5.78
N GLY A 104 7.75 9.44 5.58
CA GLY A 104 9.03 8.72 5.72
C GLY A 104 9.11 7.79 6.92
N VAL A 105 8.08 7.73 7.76
CA VAL A 105 8.15 6.96 9.02
C VAL A 105 8.28 5.48 8.71
N ALA A 106 9.27 4.80 9.30
CA ALA A 106 9.49 3.36 9.15
C ALA A 106 9.46 2.88 7.69
N SER A 107 10.17 3.59 6.80
CA SER A 107 9.99 3.48 5.35
C SER A 107 10.08 2.04 4.82
N ARG A 108 10.91 1.17 5.42
CA ARG A 108 10.99 -0.24 5.00
C ARG A 108 9.75 -1.02 5.42
N PHE A 109 9.35 -0.90 6.68
CA PHE A 109 8.15 -1.58 7.19
C PHE A 109 6.89 -1.12 6.47
N LEU A 110 6.77 0.19 6.22
CA LEU A 110 5.65 0.73 5.46
C LEU A 110 5.70 0.35 3.99
N ALA A 111 6.89 0.25 3.36
CA ALA A 111 6.99 -0.24 1.99
C ALA A 111 6.56 -1.71 1.88
N ILE A 112 6.98 -2.56 2.82
CA ILE A 112 6.54 -3.97 2.89
C ILE A 112 5.02 -4.04 3.11
N ALA A 113 4.50 -3.28 4.07
CA ALA A 113 3.06 -3.27 4.38
C ALA A 113 2.23 -2.73 3.21
N ALA A 114 2.65 -1.63 2.58
CA ALA A 114 2.00 -1.05 1.41
C ALA A 114 2.04 -2.02 0.22
N TRP A 115 3.19 -2.63 -0.05
CA TRP A 115 3.32 -3.65 -1.09
C TRP A 115 2.37 -4.82 -0.83
N PHE A 116 2.35 -5.36 0.39
CA PHE A 116 1.52 -6.50 0.75
C PHE A 116 0.03 -6.20 0.65
N LEU A 117 -0.42 -5.09 1.25
CA LEU A 117 -1.82 -4.68 1.23
C LEU A 117 -2.29 -4.36 -0.19
N HIS A 118 -1.49 -3.65 -0.98
CA HIS A 118 -1.79 -3.35 -2.36
C HIS A 118 -1.87 -4.63 -3.20
N LEU A 119 -0.94 -5.57 -3.02
CA LEU A 119 -0.95 -6.85 -3.74
C LEU A 119 -2.20 -7.66 -3.40
N CYS A 120 -2.58 -7.73 -2.12
CA CYS A 120 -3.85 -8.35 -1.71
C CYS A 120 -5.05 -7.70 -2.39
N ALA A 121 -5.11 -6.37 -2.42
CA ALA A 121 -6.21 -5.63 -3.02
C ALA A 121 -6.29 -5.85 -4.54
N ALA A 122 -5.17 -5.69 -5.24
CA ALA A 122 -5.08 -5.83 -6.69
C ALA A 122 -5.46 -7.24 -7.16
N LYS A 123 -5.00 -8.28 -6.45
CA LYS A 123 -5.34 -9.66 -6.78
C LYS A 123 -6.78 -10.01 -6.41
N SER A 124 -7.27 -9.56 -5.26
CA SER A 124 -8.65 -9.89 -4.84
C SER A 124 -9.70 -9.14 -5.66
N GLY A 125 -9.36 -7.95 -6.18
CA GLY A 125 -10.18 -7.14 -7.07
C GLY A 125 -9.97 -7.43 -8.56
N SER A 126 -9.65 -8.68 -8.95
CA SER A 126 -9.16 -9.07 -10.29
C SER A 126 -9.94 -8.54 -11.51
N PHE A 127 -11.17 -8.05 -11.35
CA PHE A 127 -11.96 -7.41 -12.41
C PHE A 127 -11.63 -5.91 -12.64
N VAL A 128 -10.82 -5.30 -11.76
CA VAL A 128 -10.47 -3.87 -11.78
C VAL A 128 -8.97 -3.66 -11.98
N SER A 129 -8.15 -4.72 -12.01
CA SER A 129 -6.69 -4.62 -12.21
C SER A 129 -6.37 -4.00 -13.58
N TYR A 130 -5.97 -2.73 -13.56
CA TYR A 130 -5.48 -1.98 -14.71
C TYR A 130 -3.94 -1.98 -14.70
N GLY A 131 -3.31 -1.64 -15.82
CA GLY A 131 -1.85 -1.64 -15.95
C GLY A 131 -1.14 -0.83 -14.87
N MET A 132 -1.78 0.22 -14.35
CA MET A 132 -1.28 1.03 -13.23
C MET A 132 -1.05 0.17 -11.98
N ASP A 133 -1.97 -0.73 -11.62
CA ASP A 133 -1.86 -1.55 -10.40
C ASP A 133 -0.63 -2.46 -10.45
N ASN A 134 -0.26 -2.94 -11.64
CA ASN A 134 0.96 -3.70 -11.85
C ASN A 134 2.20 -2.82 -11.67
N PHE A 135 2.23 -1.61 -12.24
CA PHE A 135 3.34 -0.67 -12.05
C PHE A 135 3.51 -0.27 -10.57
N LEU A 136 2.40 -0.02 -9.86
CA LEU A 136 2.44 0.31 -8.44
C LEU A 136 2.96 -0.87 -7.60
N THR A 137 2.50 -2.09 -7.89
CA THR A 137 2.98 -3.30 -7.21
C THR A 137 4.48 -3.52 -7.45
N ILE A 138 4.95 -3.39 -8.70
CA ILE A 138 6.36 -3.52 -9.05
C ILE A 138 7.19 -2.41 -8.39
N GLY A 139 6.72 -1.16 -8.42
CA GLY A 139 7.38 -0.03 -7.77
C GLY A 139 7.54 -0.23 -6.27
N LEU A 140 6.46 -0.64 -5.58
CA LEU A 140 6.47 -0.94 -4.16
C LEU A 140 7.37 -2.14 -3.83
N PHE A 141 7.44 -3.15 -4.70
CA PHE A 141 8.36 -4.27 -4.56
C PHE A 141 9.83 -3.81 -4.56
N TYR A 142 10.21 -2.99 -5.53
CA TYR A 142 11.55 -2.42 -5.57
C TYR A 142 11.84 -1.50 -4.38
N LEU A 143 10.85 -0.71 -3.95
CA LEU A 143 10.98 0.16 -2.78
C LEU A 143 11.20 -0.66 -1.50
N MET A 144 10.48 -1.78 -1.33
CA MET A 144 10.66 -2.72 -0.23
C MET A 144 12.09 -3.29 -0.17
N LEU A 145 12.70 -3.61 -1.32
CA LEU A 145 14.05 -4.16 -1.39
C LEU A 145 15.15 -3.10 -1.29
N SER A 146 14.82 -1.84 -1.58
CA SER A 146 15.80 -0.76 -1.59
C SER A 146 16.35 -0.50 -0.17
N PRO A 147 17.66 -0.17 -0.05
CA PRO A 147 18.27 0.15 1.23
C PRO A 147 17.84 1.55 1.68
N LEU A 148 16.56 1.72 2.04
CA LEU A 148 16.06 2.96 2.62
C LEU A 148 16.72 3.17 3.99
N PRO A 149 17.18 4.38 4.33
CA PRO A 149 17.66 4.68 5.67
C PRO A 149 16.49 4.49 6.64
N ASP A 150 16.58 3.57 7.59
CA ASP A 150 15.47 3.28 8.50
C ASP A 150 15.90 3.05 9.95
N ARG A 151 15.26 3.81 10.85
CA ARG A 151 14.94 3.46 12.26
C ARG A 151 13.64 4.16 12.72
N TYR A 152 12.63 4.32 11.84
CA TYR A 152 11.38 5.12 11.97
C TYR A 152 11.52 6.62 11.57
N SER A 153 11.54 6.93 10.25
CA SER A 153 12.04 8.23 9.75
C SER A 153 11.08 9.45 9.67
N LEU A 154 11.66 10.62 9.91
CA LEU A 154 11.23 11.96 9.49
C LEU A 154 12.49 12.84 9.40
N ASP A 155 13.36 12.69 10.37
CA ASP A 155 14.80 12.92 10.28
C ASP A 155 15.47 11.56 10.14
N TRP A 156 16.59 11.47 9.45
CA TRP A 156 17.64 10.61 10.00
C TRP A 156 18.85 11.43 10.47
N ARG A 157 19.08 12.63 9.91
CA ARG A 157 20.43 13.24 9.79
C ARG A 157 21.38 12.36 8.99
#